data_AF-A0AAD1K616-F1
#
_entry.id   AF-A0AAD1K616-F1
#
_cell.length_a   1.000
_cell.length_b   1.000
_cell.length_c   1.000
_cell.angle_alpha   90.00
_cell.angle_beta   90.00
_cell.angle_gamma   90.00
#
_symmetry.space_group_name_H-M   'P 1'
#
loop_
_entity.id
_entity.type
_entity.pdbx_description
1 polymer ?
#
loop_
_entity_poly.entity_id
_entity_poly.type
_entity_poly.pdbx_seq_one_letter_code
_entity_poly.pdbx_strand_id
1 'polypeptide(L)'
;MNETILTSLGSAGLVRRARKALEKSQPQMQDYGFEFEGQKGLLDWNNPLASRCDCGASGLCKHIVAAALYLLDRPASPETCTEETPRVELHLAELLNDAGKAQVRRLYQQSQRRWAAKIKLAQGTVCVELEGQQLYFRCVQGLQDIICTEEAQRYALLAVWLYCQEQAIAFEWPQWLLDEQAQLQYLGQQSRDQLKSRCLKLLEQMTELGIERLRPSSLVELELLLVPMDRQNLPLTALKQLHGTLEKYVSGQGVRDRKLLLSCLARSLAALEGSQPQTLRPYQQAPEQVLGLGAFPWQSEGGAHGVTQVLQDEQGRFITLAESRPKAEQRLDYASVFRGLPMLEGAPSALGWQGKTQTLAQAELNAWGRLRRLQDTRVYPATKPLEPVSLSVADEIDWQQEYLCFRPSGLYLSGFNQASQCMELHYWDRERALLSFSLPYNKLSQRAVTNLELLGERVPELIVARIERTASHLYLRPVSLLLDNWFSLFFDTLPQSGDQQLLAQALAEPSAPQAPQPRLGLIQQTLHGVLDELADGLPAPRPTLVQRAERLGLMTLSHNLKGAKARDYLRAAYCAEKMLAMCLIKPVHYPEGCDESKKSPAAGAGQEFGSC
;
A
#
# COMPACT_ATOMS: atom_id res chain seq x y z
N MET A 1 8.78 42.26 21.52
CA MET A 1 7.37 42.23 21.96
C MET A 1 6.46 42.93 20.94
N ASN A 2 5.22 42.46 20.69
CA ASN A 2 4.19 43.18 19.92
C ASN A 2 2.78 42.86 20.46
N GLU A 3 1.75 43.61 20.03
CA GLU A 3 0.39 43.44 20.54
C GLU A 3 -0.22 42.07 20.21
N THR A 4 0.14 41.46 19.08
CA THR A 4 -0.32 40.12 18.69
C THR A 4 0.16 39.06 19.68
N ILE A 5 1.43 39.12 20.08
CA ILE A 5 2.03 38.22 21.08
C ILE A 5 1.33 38.42 22.45
N LEU A 6 1.10 39.67 22.86
CA LEU A 6 0.41 39.98 24.12
C LEU A 6 -1.04 39.45 24.14
N THR A 7 -1.73 39.53 23.00
CA THR A 7 -3.09 39.03 22.83
C THR A 7 -3.14 37.50 22.88
N SER A 8 -2.17 36.83 22.24
CA SER A 8 -2.06 35.38 22.17
C SER A 8 -1.70 34.75 23.52
N LEU A 9 -0.74 35.33 24.25
CA LEU A 9 -0.27 34.79 25.54
C LEU A 9 -1.20 35.10 26.72
N GLY A 10 -1.97 36.18 26.64
CA GLY A 10 -2.93 36.58 27.65
C GLY A 10 -4.36 36.30 27.22
N SER A 11 -5.07 37.36 26.84
CA SER A 11 -6.37 37.29 26.18
C SER A 11 -6.71 38.64 25.56
N ALA A 12 -7.56 38.65 24.53
CA ALA A 12 -8.09 39.90 23.96
C ALA A 12 -8.80 40.78 25.02
N GLY A 13 -9.46 40.14 26.00
CA GLY A 13 -10.06 40.84 27.14
C GLY A 13 -9.03 41.54 28.03
N LEU A 14 -7.87 40.92 28.27
CA LEU A 14 -6.78 41.51 29.04
C LEU A 14 -6.16 42.72 28.32
N VAL A 15 -5.87 42.59 27.03
CA VAL A 15 -5.32 43.67 26.20
C VAL A 15 -6.28 44.86 26.13
N ARG A 16 -7.59 44.61 25.94
CA ARG A 16 -8.61 45.67 25.96
C ARG A 16 -8.70 46.38 27.32
N ARG A 17 -8.60 45.64 28.43
CA ARG A 17 -8.59 46.23 29.78
C ARG A 17 -7.34 47.06 30.02
N ALA A 18 -6.18 46.64 29.50
CA ALA A 18 -4.93 47.39 29.58
C ALA A 18 -5.02 48.70 28.77
N ARG A 19 -5.50 48.66 27.51
CA ARG A 19 -5.73 49.87 26.70
C ARG A 19 -6.68 50.87 27.38
N LYS A 20 -7.79 50.38 27.93
CA LYS A 20 -8.73 51.22 28.70
C LYS A 20 -8.12 51.83 29.97
N ALA A 21 -7.13 51.17 30.57
CA ALA A 21 -6.40 51.72 31.72
C ALA A 21 -5.43 52.82 31.28
N LEU A 22 -4.75 52.65 30.14
CA LEU A 22 -3.84 53.66 29.56
C LEU A 22 -4.55 54.96 29.19
N GLU A 23 -5.83 54.92 28.86
CA GLU A 23 -6.66 56.13 28.64
C GLU A 23 -6.82 56.97 29.92
N LYS A 24 -6.69 56.37 31.11
CA LYS A 24 -6.91 57.03 32.41
C LYS A 24 -5.62 57.50 33.07
N SER A 25 -4.55 56.72 32.93
CA SER A 25 -3.25 57.01 33.51
C SER A 25 -2.15 56.42 32.64
N GLN A 26 -0.99 57.06 32.62
CA GLN A 26 0.18 56.53 31.91
C GLN A 26 1.16 55.90 32.91
N PRO A 27 1.82 54.78 32.55
CA PRO A 27 2.86 54.18 33.37
C PRO A 27 4.09 55.09 33.46
N GLN A 28 4.68 55.19 34.65
CA GLN A 28 5.99 55.79 34.82
C GLN A 28 7.05 54.74 34.48
N MET A 29 7.87 55.02 33.48
CA MET A 29 8.88 54.08 32.97
C MET A 29 10.30 54.52 33.36
N GLN A 30 11.11 53.58 33.83
CA GLN A 30 12.56 53.72 33.98
C GLN A 30 13.22 52.50 33.32
N ASP A 31 13.80 52.70 32.14
CA ASP A 31 14.18 51.62 31.22
C ASP A 31 13.01 50.65 30.95
N TYR A 32 13.13 49.41 31.42
CA TYR A 32 12.07 48.40 31.38
C TYR A 32 11.33 48.24 32.72
N GLY A 33 11.72 48.97 33.75
CA GLY A 33 10.99 49.08 35.01
C GLY A 33 9.77 49.98 34.85
N PHE A 34 8.64 49.60 35.46
CA PHE A 34 7.41 50.38 35.39
C PHE A 34 6.75 50.53 36.76
N GLU A 35 6.09 51.67 36.94
CA GLU A 35 5.11 51.90 38.00
C GLU A 35 3.78 52.31 37.36
N PHE A 36 2.73 51.54 37.63
CA PHE A 36 1.41 51.74 37.03
C PHE A 36 0.29 51.36 37.98
N GLU A 37 -0.65 52.28 38.22
CA GLU A 37 -1.74 52.12 39.20
C GLU A 37 -1.26 51.69 40.60
N GLY A 38 -0.10 52.17 41.04
CA GLY A 38 0.48 51.86 42.36
C GLY A 38 1.09 50.45 42.47
N GLN A 39 1.32 49.78 41.34
CA GLN A 39 2.02 48.49 41.24
C GLN A 39 3.35 48.69 40.51
N LYS A 40 4.40 48.01 40.97
CA LYS A 40 5.75 48.05 40.41
C LYS A 40 6.09 46.74 39.71
N GLY A 41 6.83 46.85 38.62
CA GLY A 41 7.25 45.68 37.87
C GLY A 41 8.43 45.93 36.95
N LEU A 42 8.87 44.85 36.32
CA LEU A 42 9.95 44.83 35.35
C LEU A 42 9.48 44.07 34.10
N LEU A 43 9.53 44.74 32.95
CA LEU A 43 9.26 44.12 31.67
C LEU A 43 10.48 43.36 31.18
N ASP A 44 10.25 42.16 30.67
CA ASP A 44 11.20 41.48 29.81
C ASP A 44 10.72 41.64 28.36
N TRP A 45 11.41 42.51 27.60
CA TRP A 45 11.02 42.88 26.23
C TRP A 45 11.14 41.72 25.23
N ASN A 46 12.00 40.75 25.55
CA ASN A 46 12.27 39.60 24.72
C ASN A 46 11.29 38.46 25.05
N ASN A 47 10.93 38.28 26.32
CA ASN A 47 9.98 37.27 26.75
C ASN A 47 8.87 37.85 27.68
N PRO A 48 7.68 38.15 27.15
CA PRO A 48 6.57 38.69 27.94
C PRO A 48 6.19 37.86 29.16
N LEU A 49 6.31 36.53 29.09
CA LEU A 49 5.98 35.63 30.21
C LEU A 49 6.99 35.71 31.35
N ALA A 50 8.22 36.18 31.09
CA ALA A 50 9.24 36.39 32.10
C ALA A 50 9.13 37.76 32.81
N SER A 51 8.23 38.63 32.36
CA SER A 51 7.96 39.93 32.99
C SER A 51 7.41 39.75 34.40
N ARG A 52 7.82 40.62 35.33
CA ARG A 52 7.45 40.54 36.75
C ARG A 52 6.61 41.74 37.15
N CYS A 53 5.62 41.52 38.00
CA CYS A 53 4.83 42.56 38.63
C CYS A 53 4.55 42.16 40.08
N ASP A 54 4.52 43.13 40.99
CA ASP A 54 4.17 42.94 42.40
C ASP A 54 2.67 42.72 42.65
N CYS A 55 1.83 42.88 41.62
CA CYS A 55 0.42 42.55 41.72
C CYS A 55 0.25 41.02 41.84
N GLY A 56 -0.62 40.55 42.75
CA GLY A 56 -0.79 39.13 43.07
C GLY A 56 -1.35 38.21 41.95
N ALA A 57 -1.30 38.63 40.69
CA ALA A 57 -1.69 37.82 39.53
C ALA A 57 -0.52 36.93 39.07
N SER A 58 -0.81 35.67 38.72
CA SER A 58 0.16 34.77 38.10
C SER A 58 0.26 35.00 36.59
N GLY A 59 1.47 35.26 36.08
CA GLY A 59 1.74 35.47 34.65
C GLY A 59 1.45 36.89 34.16
N LEU A 60 0.94 37.02 32.91
CA LEU A 60 0.64 38.33 32.31
C LEU A 60 -0.53 39.01 33.00
N CYS A 61 -0.26 40.13 33.67
CA CYS A 61 -1.26 40.95 34.32
C CYS A 61 -1.60 42.20 33.50
N LYS A 62 -2.65 42.92 33.91
CA LYS A 62 -3.06 44.19 33.26
C LYS A 62 -1.92 45.21 33.23
N HIS A 63 -1.10 45.28 34.29
CA HIS A 63 -0.03 46.26 34.42
C HIS A 63 1.14 45.98 33.46
N ILE A 64 1.56 44.71 33.35
CA ILE A 64 2.58 44.28 32.38
C ILE A 64 2.13 44.59 30.96
N VAL A 65 0.89 44.22 30.60
CA VAL A 65 0.36 44.47 29.25
C VAL A 65 0.22 45.98 28.97
N ALA A 66 -0.20 46.78 29.96
CA ALA A 66 -0.31 48.24 29.79
C ALA A 66 1.07 48.90 29.61
N ALA A 67 2.06 48.53 30.42
CA ALA A 67 3.42 49.05 30.30
C ALA A 67 4.05 48.66 28.94
N ALA A 68 3.82 47.44 28.47
CA ALA A 68 4.28 46.99 27.16
C ALA A 68 3.62 47.76 26.00
N LEU A 69 2.30 47.95 26.04
CA LEU A 69 1.57 48.73 25.03
C LEU A 69 2.01 50.20 25.02
N TYR A 70 2.26 50.80 26.18
CA TYR A 70 2.76 52.17 26.28
C TYR A 70 4.12 52.35 25.61
N LEU A 71 5.03 51.39 25.76
CA LEU A 71 6.33 51.41 25.06
C LEU A 71 6.19 51.16 23.55
N LEU A 72 5.23 50.33 23.13
CA LEU A 72 4.95 50.08 21.71
C LEU A 72 4.35 51.30 21.01
N ASP A 73 3.52 52.07 21.71
CA ASP A 73 2.85 53.26 21.18
C ASP A 73 3.76 54.52 21.19
N ARG A 74 4.97 54.43 21.76
CA ARG A 74 5.96 55.53 21.75
C ARG A 74 6.56 55.69 20.34
N PRO A 75 6.52 56.90 19.73
CA PRO A 75 7.26 57.14 18.51
C PRO A 75 8.75 56.99 18.79
N ALA A 76 9.45 56.20 17.97
CA ALA A 76 10.90 56.04 18.09
C ALA A 76 11.59 57.41 17.97
N SER A 77 12.40 57.77 18.97
CA SER A 77 13.25 58.96 18.89
C SER A 77 14.28 58.75 17.77
N PRO A 78 14.54 59.74 16.89
CA PRO A 78 15.26 59.55 15.63
C PRO A 78 16.79 59.35 15.75
N GLU A 79 17.28 58.91 16.90
CA GLU A 79 18.71 58.61 17.07
C GLU A 79 18.92 57.09 17.05
N THR A 80 19.52 56.65 15.94
CA THR A 80 19.94 55.28 15.60
C THR A 80 18.83 54.25 15.34
N CYS A 81 18.33 54.23 14.10
CA CYS A 81 17.82 53.01 13.49
C CYS A 81 18.22 52.98 12.01
N THR A 82 19.39 52.40 11.72
CA THR A 82 19.63 51.82 10.40
C THR A 82 18.53 50.80 10.17
N GLU A 83 17.68 51.03 9.17
CA GLU A 83 16.66 50.10 8.71
C GLU A 83 17.33 48.84 8.15
N GLU A 84 17.76 47.94 9.03
CA GLU A 84 18.01 46.57 8.68
C GLU A 84 16.66 45.86 8.56
N THR A 85 16.43 45.25 7.40
CA THR A 85 15.30 44.34 7.18
C THR A 85 15.20 43.37 8.36
N PRO A 86 14.02 43.20 8.98
CA PRO A 86 13.91 42.44 10.21
C PRO A 86 14.23 40.97 9.95
N ARG A 87 15.47 40.57 10.28
CA ARG A 87 16.01 39.24 10.01
C ARG A 87 15.76 38.34 11.22
N VAL A 88 15.30 37.12 10.96
CA VAL A 88 15.17 36.07 11.97
C VAL A 88 16.55 35.43 12.12
N GLU A 89 17.05 35.37 13.35
CA GLU A 89 18.37 34.82 13.68
C GLU A 89 18.21 33.46 14.35
N LEU A 90 18.83 32.42 13.78
CA LEU A 90 18.72 31.04 14.28
C LEU A 90 20.12 30.48 14.53
N HIS A 91 20.44 30.23 15.79
CA HIS A 91 21.67 29.57 16.22
C HIS A 91 21.37 28.09 16.48
N LEU A 92 21.15 27.33 15.41
CA LEU A 92 20.64 25.95 15.48
C LEU A 92 21.54 25.02 16.32
N ALA A 93 22.86 25.17 16.24
CA ALA A 93 23.80 24.36 17.01
C ALA A 93 23.69 24.60 18.52
N GLU A 94 23.55 25.87 18.93
CA GLU A 94 23.36 26.26 20.33
C GLU A 94 22.00 25.77 20.84
N LEU A 95 20.94 25.96 20.02
CA LEU A 95 19.59 25.51 20.35
C LEU A 95 19.51 24.00 20.58
N LEU A 96 20.15 23.20 19.71
CA LEU A 96 20.17 21.75 19.83
C LEU A 96 20.98 21.28 21.05
N ASN A 97 22.01 22.03 21.44
CA ASN A 97 22.79 21.76 22.65
C ASN A 97 21.99 22.10 23.92
N ASP A 98 21.36 23.27 23.96
CA ASP A 98 20.50 23.73 25.07
C ASP A 98 19.31 22.79 25.31
N ALA A 99 18.64 22.38 24.24
CA ALA A 99 17.46 21.51 24.35
C ALA A 99 17.76 20.09 24.88
N GLY A 100 19.02 19.66 24.75
CA GLY A 100 19.49 18.36 25.23
C GLY A 100 19.01 17.15 24.42
N LYS A 101 19.67 16.00 24.65
CA LYS A 101 19.50 14.78 23.84
C LYS A 101 18.05 14.28 23.74
N ALA A 102 17.28 14.39 24.83
CA ALA A 102 15.91 13.87 24.87
C ALA A 102 14.96 14.63 23.92
N GLN A 103 15.05 15.97 23.92
CA GLN A 103 14.22 16.81 23.04
C GLN A 103 14.69 16.71 21.58
N VAL A 104 16.00 16.61 21.34
CA VAL A 104 16.55 16.42 19.99
C VAL A 104 16.13 15.08 19.39
N ARG A 105 16.13 13.98 20.16
CA ARG A 105 15.61 12.68 19.70
C ARG A 105 14.12 12.76 19.35
N ARG A 106 13.33 13.46 20.18
CA ARG A 106 11.90 13.69 19.92
C ARG A 106 11.70 14.47 18.63
N LEU A 107 12.44 15.58 18.45
CA LEU A 107 12.41 16.36 17.22
C LEU A 107 12.75 15.48 16.01
N TYR A 108 13.81 14.66 16.09
CA TYR A 108 14.19 13.76 15.00
C TYR A 108 13.09 12.73 14.67
N GLN A 109 12.38 12.21 15.66
CA GLN A 109 11.23 11.33 15.40
C GLN A 109 10.04 12.09 14.78
N GLN A 110 9.82 13.34 15.20
CA GLN A 110 8.76 14.19 14.67
C GLN A 110 9.07 14.65 13.23
N SER A 111 10.33 14.91 12.89
CA SER A 111 10.75 15.35 11.55
C SER A 111 10.55 14.28 10.46
N GLN A 112 10.47 13.00 10.85
CA GLN A 112 10.11 11.90 9.94
C GLN A 112 8.61 11.86 9.60
N ARG A 113 7.80 12.74 10.19
CA ARG A 113 6.34 12.82 9.96
C ARG A 113 6.03 14.10 9.18
N ARG A 114 4.93 14.07 8.43
CA ARG A 114 4.41 15.28 7.77
C ARG A 114 3.55 16.06 8.75
N TRP A 115 3.80 17.37 8.85
CA TRP A 115 3.06 18.27 9.72
C TRP A 115 2.35 19.33 8.90
N ALA A 116 1.10 19.62 9.25
CA ALA A 116 0.39 20.79 8.75
C ALA A 116 0.66 21.95 9.71
N ALA A 117 1.47 22.92 9.28
CA ALA A 117 1.79 24.11 10.06
C ALA A 117 1.45 25.36 9.24
N LYS A 118 0.92 26.39 9.90
CA LYS A 118 0.78 27.71 9.29
C LYS A 118 1.88 28.59 9.85
N ILE A 119 2.74 29.09 8.99
CA ILE A 119 3.87 29.92 9.36
C ILE A 119 3.62 31.32 8.84
N LYS A 120 3.77 32.31 9.73
CA LYS A 120 3.59 33.73 9.40
C LYS A 120 4.79 34.51 9.90
N LEU A 121 5.37 35.32 9.02
CA LEU A 121 6.42 36.26 9.37
C LEU A 121 5.83 37.67 9.45
N ALA A 122 5.92 38.31 10.61
CA ALA A 122 5.46 39.69 10.79
C ALA A 122 6.48 40.47 11.64
N GLN A 123 7.00 41.58 11.10
CA GLN A 123 7.93 42.48 11.79
C GLN A 123 9.15 41.74 12.40
N GLY A 124 9.68 40.72 11.71
CA GLY A 124 10.82 39.91 12.18
C GLY A 124 10.50 38.86 13.22
N THR A 125 9.23 38.69 13.59
CA THR A 125 8.81 37.59 14.46
C THR A 125 8.12 36.52 13.63
N VAL A 126 8.56 35.28 13.78
CA VAL A 126 7.91 34.10 13.23
C VAL A 126 6.82 33.65 14.18
N CYS A 127 5.63 33.40 13.65
CA CYS A 127 4.54 32.70 14.33
C CYS A 127 4.30 31.38 13.61
N VAL A 128 4.44 30.27 14.33
CA VAL A 128 4.14 28.92 13.84
C VAL A 128 2.91 28.40 14.58
N GLU A 129 1.85 28.12 13.82
CA GLU A 129 0.62 27.51 14.34
C GLU A 129 0.66 26.00 14.05
N LEU A 130 0.62 25.19 15.13
CA LEU A 130 0.69 23.73 15.11
C LEU A 130 -0.37 23.15 16.04
N GLU A 131 -1.28 22.32 15.52
CA GLU A 131 -2.32 21.67 16.33
C GLU A 131 -3.13 22.67 17.18
N GLY A 132 -3.39 23.86 16.64
CA GLY A 132 -4.08 24.95 17.32
C GLY A 132 -3.24 25.72 18.36
N GLN A 133 -1.98 25.34 18.56
CA GLN A 133 -1.03 26.02 19.43
C GLN A 133 -0.17 27.01 18.63
N GLN A 134 0.16 28.16 19.23
CA GLN A 134 0.96 29.20 18.60
C GLN A 134 2.33 29.30 19.28
N LEU A 135 3.38 29.28 18.47
CA LEU A 135 4.76 29.41 18.92
C LEU A 135 5.39 30.59 18.22
N TYR A 136 6.08 31.43 18.98
CA TYR A 136 6.67 32.68 18.49
C TYR A 136 8.18 32.71 18.73
N PHE A 137 8.95 33.16 17.76
CA PHE A 137 10.38 33.38 17.92
C PHE A 137 10.93 34.42 16.94
N ARG A 138 12.07 35.02 17.28
CA ARG A 138 12.78 36.03 16.46
C ARG A 138 14.28 35.76 16.38
N CYS A 139 14.93 35.67 17.53
CA CYS A 139 16.31 35.21 17.67
C CYS A 139 16.28 33.97 18.55
N VAL A 140 16.85 32.85 18.12
CA VAL A 140 16.79 31.58 18.85
C VAL A 140 18.19 31.02 19.05
N GLN A 141 18.62 30.99 20.31
CA GLN A 141 19.85 30.36 20.80
C GLN A 141 19.55 29.20 21.76
N GLY A 142 18.41 29.24 22.46
CA GLY A 142 17.94 28.20 23.35
C GLY A 142 16.42 28.05 23.32
N LEU A 143 15.89 27.05 24.04
CA LEU A 143 14.45 26.78 24.11
C LEU A 143 13.65 27.94 24.71
N GLN A 144 14.27 28.69 25.62
CA GLN A 144 13.68 29.85 26.30
C GLN A 144 13.36 31.02 25.36
N ASP A 145 14.00 31.06 24.19
CA ASP A 145 13.76 32.09 23.18
C ASP A 145 12.52 31.80 22.32
N ILE A 146 11.94 30.60 22.47
CA ILE A 146 10.72 30.18 21.80
C ILE A 146 9.54 30.44 22.74
N ILE A 147 8.83 31.51 22.47
CA ILE A 147 7.72 31.99 23.30
C ILE A 147 6.48 31.17 22.97
N CYS A 148 6.03 30.37 23.93
CA CYS A 148 4.86 29.52 23.80
C CYS A 148 4.24 29.23 25.18
N THR A 149 3.04 28.63 25.19
CA THR A 149 2.42 28.13 26.41
C THR A 149 3.08 26.84 26.89
N GLU A 150 2.86 26.46 28.15
CA GLU A 150 3.43 25.23 28.73
C GLU A 150 3.00 23.97 27.95
N GLU A 151 1.74 23.91 27.50
CA GLU A 151 1.22 22.83 26.65
C GLU A 151 1.91 22.76 25.27
N ALA A 152 2.29 23.92 24.73
CA ALA A 152 2.92 24.05 23.41
C ALA A 152 4.43 23.79 23.43
N GLN A 153 5.07 23.76 24.62
CA GLN A 153 6.52 23.61 24.76
C GLN A 153 7.06 22.33 24.10
N ARG A 154 6.26 21.25 24.03
CA ARG A 154 6.63 20.00 23.33
C ARG A 154 6.81 20.15 21.82
N TYR A 155 6.33 21.24 21.24
CA TYR A 155 6.43 21.57 19.81
C TYR A 155 7.46 22.67 19.53
N ALA A 156 8.14 23.21 20.54
CA ALA A 156 9.07 24.34 20.39
C ALA A 156 10.16 24.09 19.34
N LEU A 157 10.93 23.02 19.48
CA LEU A 157 11.94 22.64 18.49
C LEU A 157 11.36 22.31 17.12
N LEU A 158 10.18 21.69 17.08
CA LEU A 158 9.51 21.32 15.84
C LEU A 158 9.10 22.56 15.05
N ALA A 159 8.61 23.59 15.73
CA ALA A 159 8.25 24.86 15.10
C ALA A 159 9.45 25.52 14.42
N VAL A 160 10.61 25.55 15.09
CA VAL A 160 11.86 26.06 14.51
C VAL A 160 12.29 25.21 13.32
N TRP A 161 12.26 23.89 13.45
CA TRP A 161 12.62 22.98 12.34
C TRP A 161 11.70 23.17 11.12
N LEU A 162 10.38 23.29 11.31
CA LEU A 162 9.43 23.53 10.22
C LEU A 162 9.65 24.86 9.52
N TYR A 163 9.98 25.91 10.29
CA TYR A 163 10.38 27.19 9.71
C TYR A 163 11.67 27.05 8.89
N CYS A 164 12.68 26.32 9.37
CA CYS A 164 13.89 26.05 8.58
C CYS A 164 13.57 25.31 7.28
N GLN A 165 12.64 24.35 7.30
CA GLN A 165 12.21 23.64 6.08
C GLN A 165 11.51 24.58 5.09
N GLU A 166 10.57 25.41 5.54
CA GLU A 166 9.84 26.34 4.66
C GLU A 166 10.76 27.41 4.05
N GLN A 167 11.73 27.89 4.81
CA GLN A 167 12.70 28.90 4.36
C GLN A 167 13.94 28.28 3.69
N ALA A 168 13.97 26.96 3.49
CA ALA A 168 15.11 26.21 2.94
C ALA A 168 16.46 26.50 3.67
N ILE A 169 16.40 26.74 4.97
CA ILE A 169 17.57 26.92 5.84
C ILE A 169 18.16 25.54 6.14
N ALA A 170 19.46 25.38 5.93
CA ALA A 170 20.17 24.15 6.25
C ALA A 170 20.03 23.81 7.74
N PHE A 171 19.49 22.63 8.03
CA PHE A 171 19.31 22.12 9.40
C PHE A 171 20.22 20.91 9.59
N GLU A 172 21.35 21.11 10.26
CA GLU A 172 22.32 20.05 10.52
C GLU A 172 21.97 19.29 11.80
N TRP A 173 21.85 17.97 11.69
CA TRP A 173 21.63 17.12 12.86
C TRP A 173 22.94 16.93 13.64
N PRO A 174 22.91 16.85 14.98
CA PRO A 174 24.11 16.60 15.76
C PRO A 174 24.73 15.23 15.42
N GLN A 175 26.06 15.17 15.32
CA GLN A 175 26.77 13.95 14.92
C GLN A 175 26.42 12.74 15.80
N TRP A 176 26.33 12.94 17.13
CA TRP A 176 25.99 11.86 18.07
C TRP A 176 24.63 11.22 17.78
N LEU A 177 23.67 11.98 17.21
CA LEU A 177 22.36 11.47 16.85
C LEU A 177 22.45 10.63 15.59
N LEU A 178 23.20 11.09 14.58
CA LEU A 178 23.43 10.35 13.34
C LEU A 178 24.16 9.03 13.63
N ASP A 179 25.17 9.06 14.49
CA ASP A 179 25.89 7.86 14.94
C ASP A 179 24.96 6.89 15.68
N GLU A 180 24.11 7.39 16.59
CA GLU A 180 23.10 6.60 17.29
C GLU A 180 22.09 5.95 16.32
N GLN A 181 21.62 6.69 15.31
CA GLN A 181 20.73 6.14 14.28
C GLN A 181 21.41 5.10 13.41
N ALA A 182 22.66 5.34 12.98
CA ALA A 182 23.46 4.39 12.23
C ALA A 182 23.69 3.10 13.03
N GLN A 183 23.97 3.22 14.34
CA GLN A 183 24.13 2.08 15.24
C GLN A 183 22.82 1.30 15.40
N LEU A 184 21.68 1.98 15.58
CA LEU A 184 20.37 1.33 15.67
C LEU A 184 19.99 0.61 14.37
N GLN A 185 20.26 1.22 13.21
CA GLN A 185 20.08 0.61 11.90
C GLN A 185 20.97 -0.61 11.72
N TYR A 186 22.24 -0.52 12.13
CA TYR A 186 23.18 -1.64 12.10
C TYR A 186 22.70 -2.81 12.97
N LEU A 187 22.29 -2.56 14.21
CA LEU A 187 21.76 -3.58 15.12
C LEU A 187 20.46 -4.19 14.59
N GLY A 188 19.57 -3.38 14.02
CA GLY A 188 18.34 -3.85 13.37
C GLY A 188 18.63 -4.73 12.15
N GLN A 189 19.59 -4.34 11.31
CA GLN A 189 20.05 -5.13 10.17
C GLN A 189 20.65 -6.47 10.64
N GLN A 190 21.54 -6.44 11.63
CA GLN A 190 22.15 -7.63 12.20
C GLN A 190 21.11 -8.59 12.79
N SER A 191 20.09 -8.07 13.49
CA SER A 191 18.97 -8.87 14.02
C SER A 191 18.14 -9.50 12.89
N ARG A 192 17.83 -8.75 11.83
CA ARG A 192 17.15 -9.26 10.63
C ARG A 192 17.92 -10.38 9.96
N ASP A 193 19.23 -10.20 9.78
CA ASP A 193 20.10 -11.19 9.13
C ASP A 193 20.21 -12.47 9.98
N GLN A 194 20.26 -12.34 11.30
CA GLN A 194 20.22 -13.49 12.22
C GLN A 194 18.90 -14.25 12.14
N LEU A 195 17.75 -13.55 12.17
CA LEU A 195 16.43 -14.18 12.06
C LEU A 195 16.25 -14.87 10.69
N LYS A 196 16.64 -14.19 9.61
CA LYS A 196 16.67 -14.76 8.25
C LYS A 196 17.55 -16.00 8.19
N SER A 197 18.77 -15.96 8.74
CA SER A 197 19.67 -17.12 8.76
C SER A 197 19.09 -18.29 9.56
N ARG A 198 18.46 -18.05 10.71
CA ARG A 198 17.80 -19.09 11.51
C ARG A 198 16.64 -19.72 10.76
N CYS A 199 15.80 -18.90 10.13
CA CYS A 199 14.68 -19.39 9.33
C CYS A 199 15.15 -20.19 8.12
N LEU A 200 16.17 -19.72 7.39
CA LEU A 200 16.77 -20.47 6.28
C LEU A 200 17.30 -21.83 6.73
N LYS A 201 18.02 -21.89 7.86
CA LYS A 201 18.51 -23.16 8.41
C LYS A 201 17.38 -24.12 8.79
N LEU A 202 16.29 -23.62 9.37
CA LEU A 202 15.12 -24.43 9.70
C LEU A 202 14.50 -25.03 8.44
N LEU A 203 14.31 -24.22 7.39
CA LEU A 203 13.77 -24.67 6.11
C LEU A 203 14.69 -25.70 5.44
N GLU A 204 16.01 -25.49 5.48
CA GLU A 204 17.01 -26.46 4.99
C GLU A 204 16.92 -27.78 5.77
N GLN A 205 16.85 -27.74 7.10
CA GLN A 205 16.70 -28.95 7.93
C GLN A 205 15.41 -29.72 7.63
N MET A 206 14.28 -29.02 7.48
CA MET A 206 13.00 -29.64 7.13
C MET A 206 13.07 -30.38 5.78
N THR A 207 13.87 -29.87 4.86
CA THR A 207 14.03 -30.49 3.54
C THR A 207 15.05 -31.63 3.53
N GLU A 208 16.13 -31.54 4.31
CA GLU A 208 17.12 -32.61 4.47
C GLU A 208 16.55 -33.82 5.22
N LEU A 209 15.67 -33.59 6.21
CA LEU A 209 15.00 -34.65 6.95
C LEU A 209 13.97 -35.43 6.10
N GLY A 210 13.46 -34.81 5.03
CA GLY A 210 12.37 -35.32 4.21
C GLY A 210 10.99 -35.08 4.82
N ILE A 211 10.01 -34.80 3.97
CA ILE A 211 8.65 -34.40 4.37
C ILE A 211 7.94 -35.46 5.22
N GLU A 212 8.21 -36.74 4.95
CA GLU A 212 7.61 -37.86 5.69
C GLU A 212 8.03 -37.89 7.17
N ARG A 213 9.13 -37.25 7.52
CA ARG A 213 9.71 -37.27 8.86
C ARG A 213 9.50 -35.96 9.61
N LEU A 214 8.76 -35.01 9.04
CA LEU A 214 8.42 -33.75 9.70
C LEU A 214 7.56 -34.02 10.93
N ARG A 215 7.97 -33.44 12.06
CA ARG A 215 7.31 -33.59 13.36
C ARG A 215 6.67 -32.28 13.80
N PRO A 216 5.74 -32.31 14.78
CA PRO A 216 5.19 -31.09 15.38
C PRO A 216 6.25 -30.11 15.90
N SER A 217 7.47 -30.56 16.23
CA SER A 217 8.58 -29.70 16.64
C SER A 217 8.96 -28.67 15.57
N SER A 218 8.92 -29.03 14.28
CA SER A 218 9.22 -28.10 13.18
C SER A 218 8.16 -26.99 13.05
N LEU A 219 6.91 -27.27 13.46
CA LEU A 219 5.85 -26.28 13.49
C LEU A 219 6.07 -25.27 14.62
N VAL A 220 6.41 -25.75 15.82
CA VAL A 220 6.73 -24.89 16.97
C VAL A 220 7.96 -24.02 16.67
N GLU A 221 9.01 -24.58 16.07
CA GLU A 221 10.21 -23.82 15.70
C GLU A 221 9.91 -22.73 14.67
N LEU A 222 9.06 -23.01 13.68
CA LEU A 222 8.62 -22.01 12.70
C LEU A 222 7.77 -20.92 13.36
N GLU A 223 6.83 -21.30 14.23
CA GLU A 223 5.96 -20.38 14.96
C GLU A 223 6.75 -19.39 15.84
N LEU A 224 7.77 -19.89 16.55
CA LEU A 224 8.67 -19.08 17.39
C LEU A 224 9.48 -18.05 16.58
N LEU A 225 9.65 -18.25 15.27
CA LEU A 225 10.32 -17.30 14.38
C LEU A 225 9.38 -16.26 13.78
N LEU A 226 8.08 -16.56 13.62
CA LEU A 226 7.12 -15.66 12.96
C LEU A 226 6.98 -14.31 13.68
N VAL A 227 6.77 -14.31 15.00
CA VAL A 227 6.59 -13.08 15.80
C VAL A 227 7.81 -12.15 15.77
N PRO A 228 9.04 -12.61 16.05
CA PRO A 228 10.20 -11.73 15.96
C PRO A 228 10.49 -11.25 14.54
N MET A 229 10.18 -12.05 13.51
CA MET A 229 10.35 -11.63 12.11
C MET A 229 9.29 -10.58 11.69
N ASP A 230 8.06 -10.68 12.20
CA ASP A 230 6.99 -9.69 11.99
C ASP A 230 7.39 -8.32 12.56
N ARG A 231 7.92 -8.31 13.80
CA ARG A 231 8.45 -7.11 14.47
C ARG A 231 9.58 -6.43 13.72
N GLN A 232 10.31 -7.18 12.90
CA GLN A 232 11.41 -6.68 12.06
C GLN A 232 10.97 -6.38 10.62
N ASN A 233 9.66 -6.37 10.33
CA ASN A 233 9.05 -6.08 9.03
C ASN A 233 9.55 -6.99 7.89
N LEU A 234 9.81 -8.27 8.17
CA LEU A 234 10.14 -9.26 7.14
C LEU A 234 8.86 -9.75 6.44
N PRO A 235 8.92 -10.13 5.15
CA PRO A 235 7.76 -10.61 4.40
C PRO A 235 7.35 -12.03 4.88
N LEU A 236 6.27 -12.12 5.66
CA LEU A 236 5.86 -13.37 6.29
C LEU A 236 4.82 -14.19 5.52
N THR A 237 4.27 -13.70 4.41
CA THR A 237 3.13 -14.34 3.74
C THR A 237 3.40 -15.80 3.38
N ALA A 238 4.55 -16.08 2.77
CA ALA A 238 4.95 -17.43 2.39
C ALA A 238 5.16 -18.33 3.62
N LEU A 239 5.76 -17.79 4.70
CA LEU A 239 6.02 -18.52 5.94
C LEU A 239 4.74 -18.85 6.71
N LYS A 240 3.77 -17.93 6.74
CA LYS A 240 2.43 -18.16 7.34
C LYS A 240 1.66 -19.22 6.54
N GLN A 241 1.75 -19.20 5.21
CA GLN A 241 1.15 -20.24 4.36
C GLN A 241 1.82 -21.62 4.58
N LEU A 242 3.15 -21.65 4.69
CA LEU A 242 3.90 -22.85 5.05
C LEU A 242 3.47 -23.39 6.41
N HIS A 243 3.38 -22.54 7.44
CA HIS A 243 2.93 -22.93 8.77
C HIS A 243 1.55 -23.61 8.73
N GLY A 244 0.55 -22.97 8.11
CA GLY A 244 -0.80 -23.55 8.01
C GLY A 244 -0.85 -24.83 7.17
N THR A 245 0.00 -24.96 6.15
CA THR A 245 0.11 -26.19 5.35
C THR A 245 0.76 -27.31 6.16
N LEU A 246 1.82 -27.00 6.90
CA LEU A 246 2.53 -27.94 7.78
C LEU A 246 1.63 -28.42 8.92
N GLU A 247 0.83 -27.52 9.51
CA GLU A 247 -0.14 -27.83 10.55
C GLU A 247 -1.16 -28.87 10.08
N LYS A 248 -1.76 -28.66 8.90
CA LYS A 248 -2.68 -29.61 8.26
C LYS A 248 -1.99 -30.93 7.95
N TYR A 249 -0.76 -30.88 7.43
CA TYR A 249 0.02 -32.06 7.07
C TYR A 249 0.35 -32.94 8.29
N VAL A 250 0.83 -32.32 9.38
CA VAL A 250 1.20 -33.00 10.64
C VAL A 250 -0.04 -33.51 11.38
N SER A 251 -1.11 -32.73 11.45
CA SER A 251 -2.37 -33.12 12.11
C SER A 251 -3.17 -34.17 11.33
N GLY A 252 -2.83 -34.43 10.06
CA GLY A 252 -3.55 -35.38 9.20
C GLY A 252 -4.92 -34.89 8.76
N GLN A 253 -5.21 -33.59 8.87
CA GLN A 253 -6.46 -33.01 8.40
C GLN A 253 -6.42 -32.79 6.88
N GLY A 254 -7.21 -33.56 6.13
CA GLY A 254 -7.29 -33.50 4.66
C GLY A 254 -6.36 -34.48 3.94
N VAL A 255 -6.30 -34.37 2.61
CA VAL A 255 -5.34 -35.14 1.80
C VAL A 255 -3.94 -34.60 2.09
N ARG A 256 -3.01 -35.48 2.51
CA ARG A 256 -1.59 -35.14 2.74
C ARG A 256 -0.90 -34.84 1.41
N ASP A 257 -1.11 -33.63 0.91
CA ASP A 257 -0.52 -33.15 -0.34
C ASP A 257 0.95 -32.75 -0.12
N ARG A 258 1.85 -33.72 -0.35
CA ARG A 258 3.31 -33.56 -0.22
C ARG A 258 3.84 -32.48 -1.16
N LYS A 259 3.28 -32.40 -2.37
CA LYS A 259 3.66 -31.43 -3.39
C LYS A 259 3.32 -30.01 -2.97
N LEU A 260 2.14 -29.80 -2.38
CA LEU A 260 1.76 -28.51 -1.81
C LEU A 260 2.74 -28.07 -0.70
N LEU A 261 3.15 -28.99 0.17
CA LEU A 261 4.11 -28.67 1.24
C LEU A 261 5.51 -28.33 0.69
N LEU A 262 6.02 -29.08 -0.29
CA LEU A 262 7.28 -28.73 -1.00
C LEU A 262 7.20 -27.34 -1.63
N SER A 263 6.09 -27.04 -2.29
CA SER A 263 5.89 -25.76 -2.96
C SER A 263 5.82 -24.60 -1.95
N CYS A 264 5.22 -24.81 -0.77
CA CYS A 264 5.24 -23.86 0.34
C CYS A 264 6.65 -23.64 0.91
N LEU A 265 7.44 -24.71 1.06
CA LEU A 265 8.84 -24.64 1.52
C LEU A 265 9.71 -23.86 0.52
N ALA A 266 9.61 -24.21 -0.77
CA ALA A 266 10.32 -23.55 -1.85
C ALA A 266 9.99 -22.06 -1.97
N ARG A 267 8.70 -21.70 -1.86
CA ARG A 267 8.25 -20.29 -1.85
C ARG A 267 8.79 -19.52 -0.63
N SER A 268 8.83 -20.15 0.54
CA SER A 268 9.36 -19.53 1.75
C SER A 268 10.86 -19.24 1.64
N LEU A 269 11.64 -20.18 1.09
CA LEU A 269 13.05 -19.99 0.80
C LEU A 269 13.28 -18.87 -0.22
N ALA A 270 12.55 -18.89 -1.34
CA ALA A 270 12.65 -17.86 -2.37
C ALA A 270 12.28 -16.46 -1.85
N ALA A 271 11.21 -16.36 -1.04
CA ALA A 271 10.79 -15.12 -0.41
C ALA A 271 11.86 -14.57 0.52
N LEU A 272 12.50 -15.42 1.33
CA LEU A 272 13.58 -15.01 2.22
C LEU A 272 14.84 -14.60 1.47
N GLU A 273 15.23 -15.33 0.43
CA GLU A 273 16.41 -15.01 -0.39
C GLU A 273 16.24 -13.70 -1.17
N GLY A 274 15.07 -13.52 -1.81
CA GLY A 274 14.72 -12.33 -2.57
C GLY A 274 14.20 -11.16 -1.72
N SER A 275 14.18 -11.28 -0.40
CA SER A 275 13.71 -10.21 0.50
C SER A 275 14.60 -8.99 0.39
N GLN A 276 14.18 -7.98 -0.37
CA GLN A 276 14.51 -6.60 -0.06
C GLN A 276 13.71 -6.20 1.19
N PRO A 277 14.29 -5.44 2.14
CA PRO A 277 13.54 -4.92 3.25
C PRO A 277 12.31 -4.18 2.71
N GLN A 278 11.12 -4.46 3.24
CA GLN A 278 9.96 -3.62 2.97
C GLN A 278 10.34 -2.22 3.44
N THR A 279 10.67 -1.34 2.50
CA THR A 279 10.82 0.08 2.79
C THR A 279 9.43 0.52 3.17
N LEU A 280 9.26 1.04 4.40
CA LEU A 280 8.07 1.77 4.80
C LEU A 280 7.90 2.89 3.78
N ARG A 281 7.05 2.69 2.77
CA ARG A 281 6.73 3.75 1.83
C ARG A 281 5.96 4.80 2.61
N PRO A 282 6.39 6.08 2.59
CA PRO A 282 5.68 7.13 3.30
C PRO A 282 4.22 7.19 2.83
N TYR A 283 3.33 7.55 3.74
CA TYR A 283 1.93 7.80 3.41
C TYR A 283 1.84 8.85 2.31
N GLN A 284 1.04 8.56 1.29
CA GLN A 284 0.87 9.45 0.15
C GLN A 284 -0.45 10.19 0.30
N GLN A 285 -0.48 11.45 -0.13
CA GLN A 285 -1.74 12.17 -0.30
C GLN A 285 -2.58 11.45 -1.36
N ALA A 286 -3.87 11.28 -1.10
CA ALA A 286 -4.77 10.75 -2.12
C ALA A 286 -4.96 11.80 -3.23
N PRO A 287 -5.21 11.37 -4.48
CA PRO A 287 -5.59 12.28 -5.55
C PRO A 287 -6.90 12.98 -5.21
N GLU A 288 -7.08 14.18 -5.76
CA GLU A 288 -8.24 15.02 -5.50
C GLU A 288 -9.52 14.39 -6.05
N GLN A 289 -9.48 13.72 -7.21
CA GLN A 289 -10.64 13.07 -7.82
C GLN A 289 -10.37 11.60 -8.11
N VAL A 290 -11.41 10.79 -7.93
CA VAL A 290 -11.39 9.36 -8.24
C VAL A 290 -12.72 8.91 -8.86
N LEU A 291 -12.63 8.03 -9.85
CA LEU A 291 -13.74 7.35 -10.52
C LEU A 291 -13.95 5.96 -9.90
N GLY A 292 -15.18 5.61 -9.53
CA GLY A 292 -15.49 4.26 -9.06
C GLY A 292 -15.69 3.28 -10.21
N LEU A 293 -14.85 2.24 -10.27
CA LEU A 293 -14.83 1.28 -11.37
C LEU A 293 -15.61 0.00 -11.07
N GLY A 294 -15.79 -0.37 -9.79
CA GLY A 294 -16.56 -1.54 -9.39
C GLY A 294 -16.05 -2.14 -8.09
N ALA A 295 -16.69 -3.22 -7.63
CA ALA A 295 -16.29 -3.90 -6.40
C ALA A 295 -16.36 -5.42 -6.52
N PHE A 296 -15.60 -6.11 -5.68
CA PHE A 296 -15.63 -7.56 -5.55
C PHE A 296 -15.49 -8.01 -4.08
N PRO A 297 -16.17 -9.10 -3.68
CA PRO A 297 -15.96 -9.75 -2.39
C PRO A 297 -14.70 -10.61 -2.43
N TRP A 298 -14.06 -10.80 -1.28
CA TRP A 298 -12.91 -11.68 -1.13
C TRP A 298 -12.90 -12.34 0.24
N GLN A 299 -12.25 -13.50 0.30
CA GLN A 299 -11.96 -14.23 1.52
C GLN A 299 -10.57 -14.86 1.41
N SER A 300 -9.77 -14.67 2.45
CA SER A 300 -8.44 -15.26 2.60
C SER A 300 -8.52 -16.65 3.25
N GLU A 301 -7.48 -17.46 3.05
CA GLU A 301 -7.36 -18.78 3.71
C GLU A 301 -7.34 -18.68 5.24
N GLY A 302 -6.84 -17.56 5.79
CA GLY A 302 -6.83 -17.27 7.23
C GLY A 302 -8.18 -16.80 7.79
N GLY A 303 -9.25 -16.81 6.99
CA GLY A 303 -10.60 -16.46 7.43
C GLY A 303 -10.93 -14.96 7.39
N ALA A 304 -9.93 -14.08 7.16
CA ALA A 304 -10.20 -12.67 6.89
C ALA A 304 -10.97 -12.53 5.58
N HIS A 305 -11.97 -11.65 5.55
CA HIS A 305 -12.84 -11.48 4.39
C HIS A 305 -13.37 -10.05 4.30
N GLY A 306 -13.83 -9.64 3.12
CA GLY A 306 -14.28 -8.27 2.91
C GLY A 306 -14.83 -7.99 1.51
N VAL A 307 -15.20 -6.73 1.29
CA VAL A 307 -15.48 -6.16 -0.03
C VAL A 307 -14.44 -5.12 -0.34
N THR A 308 -13.86 -5.17 -1.55
CA THR A 308 -12.94 -4.17 -2.08
C THR A 308 -13.61 -3.43 -3.22
N GLN A 309 -13.69 -2.10 -3.10
CA GLN A 309 -14.02 -1.16 -4.15
C GLN A 309 -12.74 -0.77 -4.89
N VAL A 310 -12.80 -0.82 -6.22
CA VAL A 310 -11.75 -0.39 -7.15
C VAL A 310 -12.09 1.01 -7.65
N LEU A 311 -11.11 1.89 -7.57
CA LEU A 311 -11.17 3.29 -7.98
C LEU A 311 -10.01 3.59 -8.93
N GLN A 312 -10.15 4.64 -9.75
CA GLN A 312 -9.09 5.12 -10.62
C GLN A 312 -9.01 6.64 -10.58
N ASP A 313 -7.81 7.21 -10.53
CA ASP A 313 -7.62 8.66 -10.61
C ASP A 313 -7.51 9.15 -12.07
N GLU A 314 -7.36 10.47 -12.23
CA GLU A 314 -7.27 11.11 -13.55
C GLU A 314 -6.05 10.66 -14.37
N GLN A 315 -4.98 10.16 -13.73
CA GLN A 315 -3.80 9.63 -14.40
C GLN A 315 -3.90 8.13 -14.70
N GLY A 316 -5.02 7.49 -14.33
CA GLY A 316 -5.23 6.06 -14.54
C GLY A 316 -4.67 5.17 -13.42
N ARG A 317 -4.18 5.75 -12.31
CA ARG A 317 -3.67 4.99 -11.17
C ARG A 317 -4.82 4.34 -10.41
N PHE A 318 -4.68 3.04 -10.16
CA PHE A 318 -5.66 2.30 -9.37
C PHE A 318 -5.50 2.56 -7.87
N ILE A 319 -6.62 2.81 -7.22
CA ILE A 319 -6.76 3.01 -5.78
C ILE A 319 -7.83 2.06 -5.27
N THR A 320 -7.69 1.56 -4.05
CA THR A 320 -8.70 0.68 -3.46
C THR A 320 -9.24 1.21 -2.14
N LEU A 321 -10.49 0.91 -1.87
CA LEU A 321 -11.17 1.14 -0.60
C LEU A 321 -11.81 -0.18 -0.19
N ALA A 322 -11.59 -0.65 1.04
CA ALA A 322 -12.08 -1.96 1.46
C ALA A 322 -12.74 -1.92 2.83
N GLU A 323 -13.79 -2.71 3.01
CA GLU A 323 -14.43 -3.06 4.28
C GLU A 323 -14.16 -4.55 4.56
N SER A 324 -13.52 -4.85 5.69
CA SER A 324 -13.05 -6.21 5.97
C SER A 324 -13.16 -6.57 7.44
N ARG A 325 -13.23 -7.88 7.71
CA ARG A 325 -13.15 -8.49 9.04
C ARG A 325 -11.94 -9.44 9.09
N PRO A 326 -11.17 -9.47 10.19
CA PRO A 326 -9.97 -10.30 10.30
C PRO A 326 -10.27 -11.80 10.50
N LYS A 327 -11.48 -12.16 10.94
CA LYS A 327 -11.87 -13.54 11.25
C LYS A 327 -13.21 -13.90 10.60
N ALA A 328 -13.39 -15.18 10.27
CA ALA A 328 -14.59 -15.70 9.62
C ALA A 328 -15.85 -15.60 10.50
N GLU A 329 -15.70 -15.66 11.82
CA GLU A 329 -16.79 -15.58 12.81
C GLU A 329 -17.53 -14.23 12.78
N GLN A 330 -16.83 -13.16 12.39
CA GLN A 330 -17.40 -11.83 12.24
C GLN A 330 -18.03 -11.71 10.85
N ARG A 331 -19.23 -12.27 10.69
CA ARG A 331 -19.88 -12.36 9.39
C ARG A 331 -20.16 -10.97 8.79
N LEU A 332 -19.60 -10.72 7.61
CA LEU A 332 -19.90 -9.54 6.79
C LEU A 332 -20.94 -9.91 5.73
N ASP A 333 -22.03 -9.16 5.63
CA ASP A 333 -22.93 -9.24 4.48
C ASP A 333 -22.38 -8.38 3.33
N TYR A 334 -21.76 -9.04 2.34
CA TYR A 334 -21.12 -8.37 1.20
C TYR A 334 -22.11 -7.54 0.38
N ALA A 335 -23.35 -7.99 0.21
CA ALA A 335 -24.34 -7.27 -0.59
C ALA A 335 -24.80 -6.00 0.13
N SER A 336 -25.02 -6.09 1.44
CA SER A 336 -25.35 -4.94 2.27
C SER A 336 -24.21 -3.92 2.32
N VAL A 337 -22.95 -4.37 2.41
CA VAL A 337 -21.77 -3.50 2.33
C VAL A 337 -21.69 -2.80 0.97
N PHE A 338 -21.97 -3.52 -0.12
CA PHE A 338 -21.91 -2.92 -1.45
C PHE A 338 -23.02 -1.89 -1.69
N ARG A 339 -24.27 -2.22 -1.33
CA ARG A 339 -25.45 -1.41 -1.67
C ARG A 339 -25.76 -0.31 -0.67
N GLY A 340 -25.62 -0.59 0.62
CA GLY A 340 -26.24 0.23 1.67
C GLY A 340 -25.26 0.92 2.62
N LEU A 341 -24.09 0.33 2.89
CA LEU A 341 -23.17 0.85 3.90
C LEU A 341 -22.03 1.66 3.26
N PRO A 342 -21.78 2.90 3.72
CA PRO A 342 -20.64 3.67 3.26
C PRO A 342 -19.35 3.12 3.89
N MET A 343 -18.32 2.91 3.07
CA MET A 343 -17.02 2.40 3.53
C MET A 343 -16.14 3.48 4.20
N LEU A 344 -16.56 4.74 4.09
CA LEU A 344 -16.00 5.92 4.74
C LEU A 344 -17.14 6.74 5.31
N GLU A 345 -16.89 7.44 6.41
CA GLU A 345 -17.88 8.31 7.01
C GLU A 345 -18.24 9.47 6.06
N GLY A 346 -19.54 9.70 5.85
CA GLY A 346 -20.04 10.75 4.94
C GLY A 346 -19.92 10.45 3.44
N ALA A 347 -19.30 9.33 3.05
CA ALA A 347 -19.22 8.91 1.65
C ALA A 347 -20.49 8.19 1.17
N PRO A 348 -20.72 8.07 -0.14
CA PRO A 348 -21.73 7.14 -0.66
C PRO A 348 -21.34 5.67 -0.39
N SER A 349 -22.33 4.77 -0.48
CA SER A 349 -22.08 3.32 -0.54
C SER A 349 -21.30 2.95 -1.79
N ALA A 350 -20.66 1.77 -1.82
CA ALA A 350 -19.88 1.31 -2.98
C ALA A 350 -20.67 1.38 -4.31
N LEU A 351 -21.96 1.05 -4.29
CA LEU A 351 -22.86 1.26 -5.43
C LEU A 351 -22.94 2.73 -5.86
N GLY A 352 -22.96 3.67 -4.91
CA GLY A 352 -22.92 5.11 -5.20
C GLY A 352 -21.58 5.62 -5.70
N TRP A 353 -20.49 4.85 -5.62
CA TRP A 353 -19.22 5.15 -6.30
C TRP A 353 -19.21 4.64 -7.75
N GLN A 354 -19.93 3.55 -8.05
CA GLN A 354 -19.86 2.87 -9.35
C GLN A 354 -20.25 3.79 -10.50
N GLY A 355 -19.32 3.97 -11.45
CA GLY A 355 -19.46 4.85 -12.61
C GLY A 355 -19.52 6.33 -12.28
N LYS A 356 -19.26 6.73 -11.03
CA LYS A 356 -19.33 8.13 -10.58
C LYS A 356 -17.98 8.62 -10.11
N THR A 357 -17.69 9.87 -10.43
CA THR A 357 -16.50 10.57 -9.93
C THR A 357 -16.80 11.27 -8.62
N GLN A 358 -15.92 11.07 -7.65
CA GLN A 358 -15.97 11.74 -6.35
C GLN A 358 -14.70 12.56 -6.15
N THR A 359 -14.84 13.69 -5.45
CA THR A 359 -13.75 14.52 -4.96
C THR A 359 -13.43 14.15 -3.52
N LEU A 360 -12.15 13.93 -3.23
CA LEU A 360 -11.62 13.57 -1.92
C LEU A 360 -10.94 14.79 -1.29
N ALA A 361 -11.32 15.11 -0.05
CA ALA A 361 -10.61 16.10 0.75
C ALA A 361 -10.04 15.44 2.01
N GLN A 362 -8.81 15.85 2.39
CA GLN A 362 -8.10 15.32 3.56
C GLN A 362 -8.00 13.78 3.56
N ALA A 363 -7.81 13.22 2.36
CA ALA A 363 -7.67 11.79 2.16
C ALA A 363 -6.20 11.40 1.99
N GLU A 364 -5.86 10.25 2.56
CA GLU A 364 -4.53 9.67 2.48
C GLU A 364 -4.59 8.23 1.99
N LEU A 365 -3.50 7.83 1.36
CA LEU A 365 -3.26 6.46 0.92
C LEU A 365 -2.20 5.81 1.77
N ASN A 366 -2.40 4.53 2.05
CA ASN A 366 -1.35 3.70 2.62
C ASN A 366 -0.32 3.29 1.55
N ALA A 367 0.73 2.59 1.99
CA ALA A 367 1.81 2.09 1.14
C ALA A 367 1.37 1.17 -0.02
N TRP A 368 0.15 0.63 0.04
CA TRP A 368 -0.45 -0.26 -0.95
C TRP A 368 -1.48 0.45 -1.85
N GLY A 369 -1.49 1.79 -1.87
CA GLY A 369 -2.46 2.55 -2.67
C GLY A 369 -3.91 2.38 -2.20
N ARG A 370 -4.13 2.01 -0.93
CA ARG A 370 -5.48 1.93 -0.36
C ARG A 370 -5.83 3.19 0.40
N LEU A 371 -7.05 3.66 0.22
CA LEU A 371 -7.59 4.78 0.95
C LEU A 371 -7.70 4.47 2.45
N ARG A 372 -7.14 5.35 3.27
CA ARG A 372 -7.23 5.26 4.72
C ARG A 372 -8.60 5.75 5.19
N ARG A 373 -9.05 5.20 6.31
CA ARG A 373 -10.28 5.61 7.00
C ARG A 373 -9.94 6.62 8.07
N LEU A 374 -9.68 7.86 7.66
CA LEU A 374 -9.45 8.97 8.59
C LEU A 374 -10.79 9.62 8.93
N GLN A 375 -10.94 10.08 10.18
CA GLN A 375 -12.15 10.79 10.62
C GLN A 375 -12.36 12.11 9.87
N ASP A 376 -11.28 12.71 9.37
CA ASP A 376 -11.31 13.99 8.64
C ASP A 376 -11.47 13.82 7.13
N THR A 377 -11.40 12.59 6.60
CA THR A 377 -11.64 12.38 5.18
C THR A 377 -13.07 12.78 4.82
N ARG A 378 -13.21 13.59 3.77
CA ARG A 378 -14.50 14.01 3.22
C ARG A 378 -14.59 13.63 1.75
N VAL A 379 -15.81 13.29 1.33
CA VAL A 379 -16.12 12.86 -0.03
C VAL A 379 -17.27 13.69 -0.56
N TYR A 380 -17.11 14.23 -1.76
CA TYR A 380 -18.13 15.05 -2.43
C TYR A 380 -18.33 14.56 -3.87
N PRO A 381 -19.54 14.68 -4.45
CA PRO A 381 -19.72 14.48 -5.88
C PRO A 381 -18.83 15.44 -6.68
N ALA A 382 -18.09 14.94 -7.67
CA ALA A 382 -17.28 15.81 -8.52
C ALA A 382 -18.16 16.63 -9.47
N THR A 383 -17.75 17.87 -9.73
CA THR A 383 -18.42 18.76 -10.70
C THR A 383 -18.15 18.36 -12.15
N LYS A 384 -16.96 17.78 -12.40
CA LYS A 384 -16.55 17.25 -13.69
C LYS A 384 -16.29 15.76 -13.56
N PRO A 385 -17.00 14.89 -14.31
CA PRO A 385 -16.72 13.46 -14.30
C PRO A 385 -15.37 13.17 -14.99
N LEU A 386 -14.65 12.20 -14.44
CA LEU A 386 -13.46 11.61 -15.05
C LEU A 386 -13.88 10.52 -16.04
N GLU A 387 -13.17 10.45 -17.15
CA GLU A 387 -13.23 9.31 -18.07
C GLU A 387 -12.28 8.20 -17.59
N PRO A 388 -12.67 6.92 -17.69
CA PRO A 388 -11.80 5.81 -17.33
C PRO A 388 -10.58 5.74 -18.26
N VAL A 389 -9.39 5.66 -17.68
CA VAL A 389 -8.15 5.42 -18.42
C VAL A 389 -8.03 3.93 -18.68
N SER A 390 -8.02 3.55 -19.96
CA SER A 390 -8.07 2.15 -20.38
C SER A 390 -7.01 1.82 -21.43
N LEU A 391 -6.58 0.56 -21.44
CA LEU A 391 -5.70 0.00 -22.47
C LEU A 391 -6.53 -0.64 -23.58
N SER A 392 -6.03 -0.56 -24.81
CA SER A 392 -6.66 -1.19 -25.99
C SER A 392 -5.72 -2.14 -26.74
N VAL A 393 -4.49 -2.27 -26.27
CA VAL A 393 -3.43 -3.16 -26.78
C VAL A 393 -2.90 -3.98 -25.61
N ALA A 394 -2.82 -5.30 -25.77
CA ALA A 394 -2.41 -6.21 -24.69
C ALA A 394 -0.93 -6.05 -24.31
N ASP A 395 -0.08 -5.68 -25.27
CA ASP A 395 1.36 -5.50 -25.04
C ASP A 395 1.69 -4.24 -24.21
N GLU A 396 0.76 -3.30 -24.09
CA GLU A 396 0.89 -2.10 -23.24
C GLU A 396 0.56 -2.38 -21.76
N ILE A 397 0.15 -3.61 -21.42
CA ILE A 397 -0.21 -3.96 -20.05
C ILE A 397 1.02 -3.95 -19.16
N ASP A 398 1.03 -3.05 -18.17
CA ASP A 398 1.95 -3.13 -17.05
C ASP A 398 1.52 -4.24 -16.09
N TRP A 399 2.10 -5.42 -16.29
CA TRP A 399 1.89 -6.61 -15.47
C TRP A 399 2.40 -6.47 -14.03
N GLN A 400 2.95 -5.32 -13.60
CA GLN A 400 3.25 -5.01 -12.19
C GLN A 400 2.08 -4.35 -11.44
N GLN A 401 1.05 -3.86 -12.13
CA GLN A 401 -0.12 -3.26 -11.48
C GLN A 401 -1.09 -4.29 -10.88
N GLU A 402 -1.92 -3.91 -9.91
CA GLU A 402 -2.90 -4.85 -9.32
C GLU A 402 -4.17 -4.99 -10.15
N TYR A 403 -4.47 -4.01 -11.00
CA TYR A 403 -5.69 -3.94 -11.79
C TYR A 403 -5.36 -3.42 -13.18
N LEU A 404 -6.27 -3.66 -14.11
CA LEU A 404 -6.27 -3.05 -15.43
C LEU A 404 -7.70 -2.72 -15.85
N CYS A 405 -7.84 -1.74 -16.74
CA CYS A 405 -9.07 -1.41 -17.43
C CYS A 405 -8.81 -1.61 -18.92
N PHE A 406 -9.53 -2.53 -19.56
CA PHE A 406 -9.26 -2.96 -20.94
C PHE A 406 -10.46 -2.72 -21.83
N ARG A 407 -10.22 -2.17 -23.03
CA ARG A 407 -11.21 -1.98 -24.09
C ARG A 407 -11.05 -3.11 -25.13
N PRO A 408 -11.90 -4.14 -25.11
CA PRO A 408 -11.86 -5.20 -26.12
C PRO A 408 -12.39 -4.69 -27.47
N SER A 409 -11.86 -5.24 -28.57
CA SER A 409 -12.33 -4.97 -29.93
C SER A 409 -13.33 -6.02 -30.43
N GLY A 410 -13.34 -7.21 -29.82
CA GLY A 410 -14.25 -8.31 -30.16
C GLY A 410 -14.12 -9.47 -29.19
N LEU A 411 -15.16 -10.32 -29.12
CA LEU A 411 -15.13 -11.57 -28.38
C LEU A 411 -14.56 -12.68 -29.28
N TYR A 412 -13.64 -13.47 -28.76
CA TYR A 412 -13.16 -14.69 -29.41
C TYR A 412 -13.87 -15.93 -28.89
N LEU A 413 -13.91 -16.08 -27.56
CA LEU A 413 -14.50 -17.24 -26.89
C LEU A 413 -15.02 -16.85 -25.50
N SER A 414 -16.20 -17.32 -25.16
CA SER A 414 -16.77 -17.26 -23.80
C SER A 414 -17.34 -18.64 -23.47
N GLY A 415 -17.08 -19.14 -22.26
CA GLY A 415 -17.67 -20.39 -21.83
C GLY A 415 -17.29 -20.81 -20.43
N PHE A 416 -18.19 -21.57 -19.80
CA PHE A 416 -17.91 -22.21 -18.52
C PHE A 416 -17.22 -23.56 -18.73
N ASN A 417 -15.97 -23.64 -18.30
CA ASN A 417 -15.22 -24.88 -18.30
C ASN A 417 -15.61 -25.72 -17.08
N GLN A 418 -16.48 -26.71 -17.30
CA GLN A 418 -16.97 -27.60 -16.26
C GLN A 418 -15.85 -28.37 -15.55
N ALA A 419 -14.75 -28.71 -16.25
CA ALA A 419 -13.65 -29.47 -15.67
C ALA A 419 -12.80 -28.62 -14.71
N SER A 420 -12.49 -27.38 -15.09
CA SER A 420 -11.73 -26.46 -14.24
C SER A 420 -12.60 -25.64 -13.28
N GLN A 421 -13.93 -25.76 -13.39
CA GLN A 421 -14.91 -24.94 -12.68
C GLN A 421 -14.59 -23.45 -12.81
N CYS A 422 -14.23 -23.02 -14.03
CA CYS A 422 -13.86 -21.63 -14.32
C CYS A 422 -14.66 -21.12 -15.51
N MET A 423 -15.16 -19.88 -15.38
CA MET A 423 -15.56 -19.09 -16.54
C MET A 423 -14.30 -18.62 -17.26
N GLU A 424 -14.20 -18.90 -18.55
CA GLU A 424 -13.11 -18.50 -19.44
C GLU A 424 -13.64 -17.52 -20.48
N LEU A 425 -12.97 -16.38 -20.62
CA LEU A 425 -13.31 -15.33 -21.60
C LEU A 425 -12.05 -14.93 -22.34
N HIS A 426 -12.16 -14.82 -23.66
CA HIS A 426 -11.05 -14.44 -24.52
C HIS A 426 -11.53 -13.32 -25.44
N TYR A 427 -10.86 -12.18 -25.37
CA TYR A 427 -11.19 -11.00 -26.16
C TYR A 427 -10.01 -10.61 -27.05
N TRP A 428 -10.32 -10.10 -28.24
CA TRP A 428 -9.36 -9.43 -29.08
C TRP A 428 -9.08 -8.03 -28.57
N ASP A 429 -7.83 -7.59 -28.65
CA ASP A 429 -7.44 -6.19 -28.53
C ASP A 429 -7.57 -5.47 -29.89
N ARG A 430 -7.21 -4.19 -29.98
CA ARG A 430 -7.33 -3.44 -31.25
C ARG A 430 -6.38 -3.96 -32.35
N GLU A 431 -5.30 -4.64 -31.98
CA GLU A 431 -4.26 -5.17 -32.86
C GLU A 431 -4.46 -6.67 -33.16
N ARG A 432 -5.61 -7.22 -32.74
CA ARG A 432 -5.99 -8.63 -32.87
C ARG A 432 -5.09 -9.59 -32.09
N ALA A 433 -4.46 -9.12 -31.01
CA ALA A 433 -3.89 -10.01 -30.01
C ALA A 433 -4.97 -10.48 -29.03
N LEU A 434 -4.83 -11.72 -28.53
CA LEU A 434 -5.81 -12.34 -27.66
C LEU A 434 -5.49 -12.08 -26.19
N LEU A 435 -6.42 -11.48 -25.44
CA LEU A 435 -6.33 -11.31 -24.00
C LEU A 435 -7.32 -12.24 -23.28
N SER A 436 -6.82 -13.01 -22.32
CA SER A 436 -7.57 -14.07 -21.63
C SER A 436 -7.92 -13.68 -20.20
N PHE A 437 -9.19 -13.79 -19.84
CA PHE A 437 -9.74 -13.58 -18.51
C PHE A 437 -10.30 -14.90 -17.98
N SER A 438 -10.22 -15.08 -16.67
CA SER A 438 -10.75 -16.29 -16.04
C SER A 438 -11.34 -15.97 -14.67
N LEU A 439 -12.47 -16.60 -14.33
CA LEU A 439 -13.11 -16.45 -13.03
C LEU A 439 -13.49 -17.82 -12.46
N PRO A 440 -12.89 -18.27 -11.34
CA PRO A 440 -13.22 -19.57 -10.76
C PRO A 440 -14.60 -19.51 -10.11
N TYR A 441 -15.36 -20.60 -10.21
CA TYR A 441 -16.66 -20.75 -9.57
C TYR A 441 -16.50 -21.12 -8.10
N ASN A 442 -17.10 -20.31 -7.23
CA ASN A 442 -17.25 -20.57 -5.81
C ASN A 442 -18.44 -19.76 -5.27
N LYS A 443 -18.71 -19.89 -3.96
CA LYS A 443 -19.83 -19.18 -3.32
C LYS A 443 -19.80 -17.66 -3.48
N LEU A 444 -18.63 -17.04 -3.58
CA LEU A 444 -18.48 -15.59 -3.74
C LEU A 444 -18.63 -15.15 -5.20
N SER A 445 -18.20 -15.97 -6.16
CA SER A 445 -18.19 -15.65 -7.60
C SER A 445 -19.36 -16.23 -8.38
N GLN A 446 -20.24 -17.03 -7.77
CA GLN A 446 -21.39 -17.66 -8.42
C GLN A 446 -22.21 -16.66 -9.25
N ARG A 447 -22.53 -15.49 -8.69
CA ARG A 447 -23.28 -14.43 -9.39
C ARG A 447 -22.50 -13.86 -10.57
N ALA A 448 -21.21 -13.62 -10.39
CA ALA A 448 -20.34 -13.11 -11.43
C ALA A 448 -20.19 -14.10 -12.60
N VAL A 449 -20.06 -15.40 -12.32
CA VAL A 449 -20.07 -16.45 -13.37
C VAL A 449 -21.40 -16.46 -14.11
N THR A 450 -22.53 -16.44 -13.39
CA THR A 450 -23.87 -16.40 -14.00
C THR A 450 -24.03 -15.17 -14.91
N ASN A 451 -23.58 -14.01 -14.44
CA ASN A 451 -23.61 -12.77 -15.20
C ASN A 451 -22.75 -12.84 -16.47
N LEU A 452 -21.58 -13.47 -16.41
CA LEU A 452 -20.70 -13.65 -17.56
C LEU A 452 -21.25 -14.67 -18.58
N GLU A 453 -21.99 -15.69 -18.13
CA GLU A 453 -22.74 -16.57 -19.05
C GLU A 453 -23.86 -15.81 -19.75
N LEU A 454 -24.64 -15.02 -19.00
CA LEU A 454 -25.73 -14.19 -19.53
C LEU A 454 -25.25 -13.06 -20.45
N LEU A 455 -23.99 -12.64 -20.32
CA LEU A 455 -23.39 -11.68 -21.24
C LEU A 455 -23.36 -12.25 -22.67
N GLY A 456 -23.20 -13.57 -22.82
CA GLY A 456 -23.20 -14.26 -24.10
C GLY A 456 -22.14 -13.70 -25.05
N GLU A 457 -22.57 -13.31 -26.25
CA GLU A 457 -21.70 -12.75 -27.29
C GLU A 457 -21.52 -11.23 -27.19
N ARG A 458 -22.12 -10.57 -26.19
CA ARG A 458 -22.02 -9.11 -26.05
C ARG A 458 -20.59 -8.72 -25.68
N VAL A 459 -20.00 -7.83 -26.47
CA VAL A 459 -18.69 -7.25 -26.18
C VAL A 459 -18.87 -6.02 -25.28
N PRO A 460 -18.31 -6.02 -24.07
CA PRO A 460 -18.35 -4.84 -23.20
C PRO A 460 -17.46 -3.72 -23.73
N GLU A 461 -17.82 -2.47 -23.47
CA GLU A 461 -16.99 -1.32 -23.84
C GLU A 461 -15.68 -1.33 -23.03
N LEU A 462 -15.76 -1.63 -21.73
CA LEU A 462 -14.61 -1.77 -20.84
C LEU A 462 -14.75 -2.98 -19.93
N ILE A 463 -13.63 -3.61 -19.63
CA ILE A 463 -13.49 -4.68 -18.65
C ILE A 463 -12.49 -4.22 -17.60
N VAL A 464 -12.93 -4.11 -16.35
CA VAL A 464 -12.02 -3.90 -15.23
C VAL A 464 -11.68 -5.26 -14.67
N ALA A 465 -10.39 -5.58 -14.61
CA ALA A 465 -9.92 -6.85 -14.13
C ALA A 465 -8.81 -6.68 -13.08
N ARG A 466 -8.80 -7.59 -12.12
CA ARG A 466 -7.70 -7.73 -11.16
C ARG A 466 -6.64 -8.65 -11.73
N ILE A 467 -5.40 -8.22 -11.64
CA ILE A 467 -4.22 -9.04 -11.98
C ILE A 467 -3.88 -9.88 -10.75
N GLU A 468 -4.29 -11.13 -10.75
CA GLU A 468 -3.90 -12.11 -9.74
C GLU A 468 -2.62 -12.82 -10.18
N ARG A 469 -1.61 -12.77 -9.32
CA ARG A 469 -0.35 -13.47 -9.52
C ARG A 469 -0.35 -14.71 -8.65
N THR A 470 -0.32 -15.87 -9.26
CA THR A 470 0.11 -17.07 -8.55
C THR A 470 1.59 -17.28 -8.79
N ALA A 471 2.17 -18.27 -8.13
CA ALA A 471 3.53 -18.67 -8.42
C ALA A 471 3.71 -19.06 -9.91
N SER A 472 2.65 -19.49 -10.58
CA SER A 472 2.71 -20.16 -11.86
C SER A 472 2.11 -19.36 -13.03
N HIS A 473 1.17 -18.47 -12.73
CA HIS A 473 0.32 -17.85 -13.75
C HIS A 473 -0.07 -16.43 -13.33
N LEU A 474 -0.34 -15.61 -14.34
CA LEU A 474 -1.09 -14.38 -14.20
C LEU A 474 -2.52 -14.65 -14.62
N TYR A 475 -3.47 -14.30 -13.77
CA TYR A 475 -4.89 -14.40 -14.09
C TYR A 475 -5.49 -13.01 -14.09
N LEU A 476 -6.23 -12.69 -15.15
CA LEU A 476 -7.10 -11.54 -15.18
C LEU A 476 -8.47 -11.96 -14.66
N ARG A 477 -8.79 -11.54 -13.44
CA ARG A 477 -10.09 -11.78 -12.82
C ARG A 477 -11.01 -10.61 -13.14
N PRO A 478 -12.05 -10.77 -13.97
CA PRO A 478 -12.96 -9.67 -14.27
C PRO A 478 -13.72 -9.28 -13.00
N VAL A 479 -13.84 -7.97 -12.77
CA VAL A 479 -14.48 -7.36 -11.59
C VAL A 479 -15.79 -6.68 -11.97
N SER A 480 -15.74 -5.87 -13.02
CA SER A 480 -16.86 -5.08 -13.52
C SER A 480 -16.74 -4.86 -15.01
N LEU A 481 -17.87 -4.55 -15.63
CA LEU A 481 -17.99 -4.29 -17.06
C LEU A 481 -18.65 -2.93 -17.27
N LEU A 482 -18.21 -2.20 -18.28
CA LEU A 482 -18.97 -1.10 -18.85
C LEU A 482 -19.71 -1.64 -20.08
N LEU A 483 -21.05 -1.63 -20.00
CA LEU A 483 -21.94 -1.84 -21.15
C LEU A 483 -22.56 -0.47 -21.48
N ASP A 484 -23.89 -0.35 -21.44
CA ASP A 484 -24.56 0.96 -21.47
C ASP A 484 -24.38 1.72 -20.14
N ASN A 485 -24.10 1.00 -19.06
CA ASN A 485 -23.80 1.51 -17.73
C ASN A 485 -22.73 0.62 -17.08
N TRP A 486 -22.13 1.09 -15.99
CA TRP A 486 -21.23 0.28 -15.18
C TRP A 486 -21.98 -0.83 -14.44
N PHE A 487 -21.49 -2.06 -14.54
CA PHE A 487 -22.03 -3.25 -13.85
C PHE A 487 -20.95 -3.92 -13.00
N SER A 488 -21.23 -4.14 -11.71
CA SER A 488 -20.41 -5.03 -10.89
C SER A 488 -20.82 -6.47 -11.15
N LEU A 489 -19.89 -7.31 -11.59
CA LEU A 489 -20.17 -8.71 -11.86
C LEU A 489 -20.63 -9.46 -10.60
N PHE A 490 -20.10 -9.09 -9.44
CA PHE A 490 -20.34 -9.81 -8.19
C PHE A 490 -21.62 -9.40 -7.47
N PHE A 491 -22.13 -8.20 -7.72
CA PHE A 491 -23.24 -7.64 -6.95
C PHE A 491 -24.48 -7.35 -7.78
N ASP A 492 -24.34 -6.98 -9.05
CA ASP A 492 -25.46 -6.67 -9.93
C ASP A 492 -25.99 -7.92 -10.63
N THR A 493 -27.14 -7.81 -11.30
CA THR A 493 -27.75 -8.89 -12.07
C THR A 493 -27.93 -8.42 -13.51
N LEU A 494 -27.29 -9.10 -14.45
CA LEU A 494 -27.56 -8.88 -15.87
C LEU A 494 -28.96 -9.44 -16.19
N PRO A 495 -29.87 -8.64 -16.79
CA PRO A 495 -31.20 -9.13 -17.14
C PRO A 495 -31.09 -10.23 -18.21
N GLN A 496 -31.82 -11.33 -18.01
CA GLN A 496 -31.84 -12.46 -18.94
C GLN A 496 -32.47 -12.04 -20.29
N SER A 497 -31.82 -12.40 -21.39
CA SER A 497 -32.51 -12.57 -22.68
C SER A 497 -33.35 -13.86 -22.56
N GLY A 498 -34.59 -13.85 -23.05
CA GLY A 498 -35.67 -14.78 -22.66
C GLY A 498 -35.48 -16.30 -22.84
N ASP A 499 -34.31 -16.82 -23.24
CA ASP A 499 -34.14 -18.21 -23.71
C ASP A 499 -33.23 -19.12 -22.87
N GLN A 500 -32.76 -18.75 -21.67
CA GLN A 500 -31.82 -19.60 -20.92
C GLN A 500 -32.35 -20.06 -19.54
N GLN A 501 -33.42 -20.85 -19.55
CA GLN A 501 -33.96 -21.56 -18.36
C GLN A 501 -33.24 -22.88 -18.01
N LEU A 502 -32.24 -23.33 -18.78
CA LEU A 502 -31.71 -24.70 -18.66
C LEU A 502 -30.73 -24.92 -17.48
N LEU A 503 -30.06 -23.89 -16.95
CA LEU A 503 -29.00 -24.08 -15.94
C LEU A 503 -29.51 -24.18 -14.50
N ALA A 504 -30.65 -23.57 -14.18
CA ALA A 504 -31.25 -23.67 -12.85
C ALA A 504 -31.71 -25.10 -12.52
N GLN A 505 -32.01 -25.91 -13.55
CA GLN A 505 -32.37 -27.31 -13.42
C GLN A 505 -31.14 -28.24 -13.35
N ALA A 506 -30.00 -27.86 -13.94
CA ALA A 506 -28.78 -28.68 -13.95
C ALA A 506 -27.98 -28.63 -12.63
N LEU A 507 -28.13 -27.57 -11.82
CA LEU A 507 -27.39 -27.38 -10.57
C LEU A 507 -28.00 -28.07 -9.34
N ALA A 508 -29.05 -28.87 -9.52
CA ALA A 508 -29.81 -29.51 -8.43
C ALA A 508 -29.39 -30.95 -8.09
N GLU A 509 -28.45 -31.57 -8.80
CA GLU A 509 -28.02 -32.95 -8.49
C GLU A 509 -26.63 -33.02 -7.82
N PRO A 510 -26.45 -33.85 -6.77
CA PRO A 510 -25.18 -33.99 -6.08
C PRO A 510 -24.17 -34.86 -6.86
N SER A 511 -22.93 -34.40 -6.77
CA SER A 511 -21.65 -34.92 -7.28
C SER A 511 -21.57 -36.43 -7.59
N ALA A 512 -21.32 -36.74 -8.87
CA ALA A 512 -20.74 -37.99 -9.34
C ALA A 512 -19.22 -38.07 -9.03
N PRO A 513 -18.60 -39.26 -8.98
CA PRO A 513 -17.23 -39.44 -8.53
C PRO A 513 -16.18 -38.86 -9.51
N GLN A 514 -15.00 -38.61 -8.95
CA GLN A 514 -13.88 -37.86 -9.54
C GLN A 514 -13.59 -38.19 -11.02
N ALA A 515 -13.56 -37.14 -11.85
CA ALA A 515 -13.06 -37.20 -13.21
C ALA A 515 -11.52 -37.28 -13.25
N PRO A 516 -10.93 -37.89 -14.30
CA PRO A 516 -9.49 -38.11 -14.37
C PRO A 516 -8.73 -36.79 -14.51
N GLN A 517 -7.55 -36.73 -13.90
CA GLN A 517 -6.63 -35.60 -14.03
C GLN A 517 -6.29 -35.33 -15.51
N PRO A 518 -6.07 -34.06 -15.90
CA PRO A 518 -5.68 -33.70 -17.26
C PRO A 518 -4.44 -34.48 -17.68
N ARG A 519 -4.45 -35.06 -18.89
CA ARG A 519 -3.26 -35.71 -19.46
C ARG A 519 -2.20 -34.64 -19.71
N LEU A 520 -1.27 -34.55 -18.78
CA LEU A 520 -0.08 -33.71 -18.85
C LEU A 520 0.70 -34.01 -20.14
N GLY A 521 1.29 -33.01 -20.78
CA GLY A 521 2.24 -33.25 -21.89
C GLY A 521 3.50 -33.97 -21.42
N LEU A 522 4.27 -34.61 -22.30
CA LEU A 522 5.44 -35.43 -21.93
C LEU A 522 6.45 -34.68 -21.04
N ILE A 523 6.70 -33.40 -21.31
CA ILE A 523 7.57 -32.53 -20.48
C ILE A 523 6.94 -32.31 -19.10
N GLN A 524 5.64 -32.06 -19.03
CA GLN A 524 4.92 -31.87 -17.77
C GLN A 524 4.85 -33.16 -16.95
N GLN A 525 4.66 -34.32 -17.58
CA GLN A 525 4.71 -35.63 -16.93
C GLN A 525 6.11 -35.91 -16.37
N THR A 526 7.14 -35.57 -17.14
CA THR A 526 8.54 -35.74 -16.72
C THR A 526 8.87 -34.84 -15.53
N LEU A 527 8.45 -33.57 -15.56
CA LEU A 527 8.67 -32.63 -14.47
C LEU A 527 7.81 -32.95 -13.23
N HIS A 528 6.57 -33.43 -13.40
CA HIS A 528 5.78 -33.96 -12.29
C HIS A 528 6.46 -35.18 -11.67
N GLY A 529 6.92 -36.12 -12.49
CA GLY A 529 7.68 -37.28 -12.02
C GLY A 529 8.94 -36.88 -11.25
N VAL A 530 9.63 -35.80 -11.67
CA VAL A 530 10.76 -35.24 -10.90
C VAL A 530 10.30 -34.67 -9.55
N LEU A 531 9.19 -33.94 -9.48
CA LEU A 531 8.65 -33.41 -8.22
C LEU A 531 8.10 -34.51 -7.29
N ASP A 532 7.48 -35.54 -7.85
CA ASP A 532 6.95 -36.70 -7.12
C ASP A 532 8.09 -37.60 -6.62
N GLU A 533 9.14 -37.85 -7.43
CA GLU A 533 10.37 -38.53 -6.99
C GLU A 533 11.11 -37.72 -5.90
N LEU A 534 11.07 -36.38 -5.95
CA LEU A 534 11.57 -35.50 -4.87
C LEU A 534 10.69 -35.54 -3.61
N ALA A 535 9.40 -35.83 -3.74
CA ALA A 535 8.45 -35.92 -2.63
C ALA A 535 8.43 -37.29 -1.95
N ASP A 536 8.72 -38.36 -2.69
CA ASP A 536 8.61 -39.76 -2.25
C ASP A 536 9.95 -40.43 -1.89
N GLY A 537 11.10 -39.82 -2.22
CA GLY A 537 12.41 -40.41 -1.98
C GLY A 537 13.21 -39.80 -0.82
N LEU A 538 13.91 -40.66 -0.04
CA LEU A 538 15.29 -40.32 0.31
C LEU A 538 15.99 -39.91 -1.01
N PRO A 539 16.78 -38.83 -1.04
CA PRO A 539 17.30 -38.28 -2.30
C PRO A 539 17.94 -39.41 -3.09
N ALA A 540 17.36 -39.76 -4.25
CA ALA A 540 17.96 -40.77 -5.12
C ALA A 540 19.42 -40.35 -5.36
N PRO A 541 20.39 -41.28 -5.30
CA PRO A 541 21.79 -40.90 -5.31
C PRO A 541 22.05 -40.04 -6.56
N ARG A 542 22.69 -38.88 -6.34
CA ARG A 542 23.09 -37.87 -7.33
C ARG A 542 23.47 -38.41 -8.74
N PRO A 543 24.15 -39.57 -8.88
CA PRO A 543 24.46 -40.15 -10.19
C PRO A 543 23.22 -40.45 -11.05
N THR A 544 22.09 -40.83 -10.44
CA THR A 544 20.89 -41.29 -11.15
C THR A 544 20.16 -40.13 -11.84
N LEU A 545 20.03 -38.98 -11.18
CA LEU A 545 19.42 -37.77 -11.77
C LEU A 545 20.32 -37.13 -12.84
N VAL A 546 21.64 -37.17 -12.62
CA VAL A 546 22.65 -36.73 -13.59
C VAL A 546 22.59 -37.57 -14.87
N GLN A 547 22.58 -38.90 -14.76
CA GLN A 547 22.47 -39.80 -15.91
C GLN A 547 21.16 -39.61 -16.70
N ARG A 548 20.07 -39.28 -16.01
CA ARG A 548 18.77 -39.08 -16.63
C ARG A 548 18.68 -37.72 -17.34
N ALA A 549 19.24 -36.67 -16.75
CA ALA A 549 19.39 -35.37 -17.41
C ALA A 549 20.27 -35.49 -18.67
N GLU A 550 21.32 -36.30 -18.63
CA GLU A 550 22.14 -36.63 -19.82
C GLU A 550 21.33 -37.38 -20.88
N ARG A 551 20.53 -38.38 -20.49
CA ARG A 551 19.63 -39.12 -21.42
C ARG A 551 18.57 -38.24 -22.07
N LEU A 552 18.12 -37.20 -21.39
CA LEU A 552 17.13 -36.24 -21.89
C LEU A 552 17.75 -35.06 -22.65
N GLY A 553 19.08 -35.06 -22.86
CA GLY A 553 19.80 -33.99 -23.57
C GLY A 553 19.97 -32.69 -22.76
N LEU A 554 19.64 -32.68 -21.47
CA LEU A 554 19.69 -31.52 -20.59
C LEU A 554 21.07 -31.38 -19.94
N MET A 555 22.09 -31.16 -20.78
CA MET A 555 23.51 -31.21 -20.37
C MET A 555 23.87 -30.14 -19.32
N THR A 556 23.28 -28.95 -19.39
CA THR A 556 23.47 -27.87 -18.39
C THR A 556 22.90 -28.25 -17.02
N LEU A 557 21.74 -28.91 -17.00
CA LEU A 557 21.12 -29.40 -15.76
C LEU A 557 21.95 -30.54 -15.15
N SER A 558 22.43 -31.48 -15.97
CA SER A 558 23.37 -32.53 -15.53
C SER A 558 24.63 -31.92 -14.90
N HIS A 559 25.24 -30.94 -15.56
CA HIS A 559 26.44 -30.27 -15.08
C HIS A 559 26.21 -29.57 -13.72
N ASN A 560 25.10 -28.85 -13.56
CA ASN A 560 24.76 -28.17 -12.30
C ASN A 560 24.41 -29.17 -11.17
N LEU A 561 23.72 -30.27 -11.48
CA LEU A 561 23.41 -31.34 -10.52
C LEU A 561 24.69 -32.06 -10.03
N LYS A 562 25.73 -32.17 -10.86
CA LYS A 562 27.07 -32.69 -10.46
C LYS A 562 27.80 -31.80 -9.43
N GLY A 563 27.38 -30.55 -9.22
CA GLY A 563 27.98 -29.58 -8.28
C GLY A 563 27.10 -29.11 -7.09
N ALA A 564 25.79 -29.29 -7.15
CA ALA A 564 24.76 -28.80 -6.21
C ALA A 564 24.83 -29.26 -4.72
N LYS A 565 24.54 -28.34 -3.78
CA LYS A 565 24.26 -28.56 -2.34
C LYS A 565 22.75 -28.74 -2.07
N ALA A 566 22.31 -29.14 -0.87
CA ALA A 566 20.88 -29.34 -0.49
C ALA A 566 19.96 -28.17 -0.91
N ARG A 567 20.43 -26.94 -0.73
CA ARG A 567 19.77 -25.70 -1.15
C ARG A 567 19.51 -25.59 -2.66
N ASP A 568 20.37 -26.19 -3.47
CA ASP A 568 20.23 -26.20 -4.93
C ASP A 568 19.18 -27.22 -5.41
N TYR A 569 18.85 -28.24 -4.60
CA TYR A 569 17.72 -29.15 -4.88
C TYR A 569 16.38 -28.46 -4.75
N LEU A 570 16.20 -27.57 -3.77
CA LEU A 570 14.98 -26.80 -3.57
C LEU A 570 14.83 -25.71 -4.64
N ARG A 571 15.95 -25.14 -5.07
CA ARG A 571 15.99 -24.25 -6.24
C ARG A 571 15.61 -24.99 -7.50
N ALA A 572 16.11 -26.21 -7.70
CA ALA A 572 15.72 -27.05 -8.84
C ALA A 572 14.23 -27.42 -8.79
N ALA A 573 13.69 -27.77 -7.61
CA ALA A 573 12.27 -28.03 -7.41
C ALA A 573 11.40 -26.80 -7.69
N TYR A 574 11.80 -25.62 -7.20
CA TYR A 574 11.15 -24.35 -7.49
C TYR A 574 11.20 -24.01 -8.99
N CYS A 575 12.38 -24.12 -9.62
CA CYS A 575 12.51 -23.92 -11.06
C CYS A 575 11.66 -24.92 -11.86
N ALA A 576 11.60 -26.18 -11.44
CA ALA A 576 10.74 -27.19 -12.05
C ALA A 576 9.26 -26.88 -11.87
N GLU A 577 8.83 -26.39 -10.69
CA GLU A 577 7.47 -25.90 -10.44
C GLU A 577 7.14 -24.70 -11.36
N LYS A 578 8.08 -23.75 -11.53
CA LYS A 578 7.94 -22.60 -12.43
C LYS A 578 7.97 -22.98 -13.90
N MET A 579 8.74 -23.99 -14.28
CA MET A 579 8.75 -24.50 -15.65
C MET A 579 7.48 -25.30 -15.95
N LEU A 580 6.99 -26.10 -15.01
CA LEU A 580 5.69 -26.79 -15.09
C LEU A 580 4.54 -25.80 -15.25
N ALA A 581 4.57 -24.75 -14.44
CA ALA A 581 3.69 -23.62 -14.54
C ALA A 581 3.71 -22.99 -15.93
N MET A 582 4.89 -22.69 -16.47
CA MET A 582 5.05 -22.16 -17.83
C MET A 582 4.58 -23.15 -18.90
N CYS A 583 4.76 -24.46 -18.72
CA CYS A 583 4.31 -25.46 -19.68
C CYS A 583 2.80 -25.68 -19.65
N LEU A 584 2.11 -25.36 -18.54
CA LEU A 584 0.64 -25.42 -18.41
C LEU A 584 -0.06 -24.23 -19.10
N ILE A 585 0.70 -23.21 -19.48
CA ILE A 585 0.29 -22.20 -20.46
C ILE A 585 0.16 -22.94 -21.80
N LYS A 586 -1.06 -23.01 -22.36
CA LYS A 586 -1.21 -23.48 -23.74
C LYS A 586 -0.30 -22.62 -24.62
N PRO A 587 0.57 -23.19 -25.47
CA PRO A 587 1.33 -22.38 -26.41
C PRO A 587 0.34 -21.55 -27.22
N VAL A 588 0.65 -20.27 -27.40
CA VAL A 588 0.01 -19.44 -28.43
C VAL A 588 0.25 -20.18 -29.74
N HIS A 589 -0.82 -20.74 -30.31
CA HIS A 589 -0.74 -21.36 -31.61
C HIS A 589 -0.50 -20.21 -32.59
N TYR A 590 0.74 -20.04 -33.04
CA TYR A 590 0.98 -19.31 -34.28
C TYR A 590 0.33 -20.14 -35.38
N PRO A 591 -0.62 -19.59 -36.17
CA PRO A 591 -0.95 -20.21 -37.44
C PRO A 591 0.34 -20.17 -38.28
N GLU A 592 0.88 -21.35 -38.58
CA GLU A 592 1.92 -21.48 -39.60
C GLU A 592 1.39 -20.86 -40.89
N GLY A 593 2.23 -20.04 -41.51
CA GLY A 593 1.85 -19.11 -42.56
C GLY A 593 1.14 -19.77 -43.74
N CYS A 594 0.17 -19.04 -44.29
CA CYS A 594 -0.19 -19.15 -45.69
C CYS A 594 1.09 -19.03 -46.52
N ASP A 595 1.53 -20.14 -47.09
CA ASP A 595 2.53 -20.13 -48.15
C ASP A 595 1.86 -19.59 -49.42
N GLU A 596 1.94 -18.27 -49.60
CA GLU A 596 1.70 -17.60 -50.88
C GLU A 596 2.80 -18.00 -51.87
N SER A 597 2.69 -19.20 -52.44
CA SER A 597 3.42 -19.51 -53.67
C SER A 597 2.73 -20.59 -54.50
N LYS A 598 1.75 -20.18 -55.32
CA LYS A 598 1.63 -20.61 -56.74
C LYS A 598 0.47 -19.93 -57.48
N LYS A 599 0.87 -18.89 -58.22
CA LYS A 599 0.51 -18.54 -59.62
C LYS A 599 -0.96 -18.53 -60.07
N SER A 600 -1.29 -17.35 -60.61
CA SER A 600 -2.43 -16.92 -61.44
C SER A 600 -3.07 -17.97 -62.37
N PRO A 601 -4.37 -17.83 -62.69
CA PRO A 601 -5.02 -18.60 -63.74
C PRO A 601 -4.80 -17.91 -65.10
N ALA A 602 -4.24 -18.62 -66.07
CA ALA A 602 -4.29 -18.24 -67.47
C ALA A 602 -4.67 -19.47 -68.33
N ALA A 603 -5.60 -19.22 -69.24
CA ALA A 603 -6.29 -20.11 -70.15
C ALA A 603 -5.39 -21.06 -70.97
N GLY A 604 -6.00 -22.18 -71.42
CA GLY A 604 -5.72 -22.72 -72.76
C GLY A 604 -5.55 -24.23 -72.86
N ALA A 605 -6.63 -24.89 -73.30
CA ALA A 605 -6.68 -25.98 -74.29
C ALA A 605 -5.90 -27.30 -74.08
N GLY A 606 -6.63 -28.41 -74.25
CA GLY A 606 -6.12 -29.57 -75.01
C GLY A 606 -6.25 -30.94 -74.34
N GLN A 607 -7.26 -31.71 -74.79
CA GLN A 607 -7.20 -33.13 -75.21
C GLN A 607 -6.62 -34.17 -74.22
N GLU A 608 -7.45 -35.08 -73.70
CA GLU A 608 -7.84 -36.40 -74.26
C GLU A 608 -6.90 -37.56 -73.88
N PHE A 609 -7.54 -38.73 -73.72
CA PHE A 609 -7.03 -40.08 -73.41
C PHE A 609 -6.73 -40.35 -71.92
N GLY A 610 -7.30 -41.34 -71.24
CA GLY A 610 -8.13 -42.48 -71.64
C GLY A 610 -7.93 -43.61 -70.61
N SER A 611 -9.05 -44.23 -70.18
CA SER A 611 -9.18 -45.60 -69.67
C SER A 611 -8.21 -46.13 -68.59
N CYS A 612 -8.71 -46.33 -67.37
CA CYS A 612 -9.09 -47.64 -66.81
C CYS A 612 -9.83 -47.43 -65.49
#